data_AF-A0A8V5H9T5-F1
#
_entry.id   AF-A0A8V5H9T5-F1
#
_cell.length_a   1.000
_cell.length_b   1.000
_cell.length_c   1.000
_cell.angle_alpha   90.00
_cell.angle_beta   90.00
_cell.angle_gamma   90.00
#
_symmetry.space_group_name_H-M   'P 1'
#
loop_
_entity.id
_entity.type
_entity.pdbx_description
1 polymer ?
#
loop_
_entity_poly.entity_id
_entity_poly.type
_entity_poly.pdbx_seq_one_letter_code
_entity_poly.pdbx_strand_id
1 'polypeptide(L)'
;MGPIDDSLASLVIAQLLFLQSESNTKPIHMYINSPGGAVTSGLAIYDTMQYVLNPVCTWCVGQAASMGSLLLAGGAPGQRHALPNARIMVHQPSGGARGQATDIAIQAEEILTLKRQINGIYAKHTGQPLSVIEAAMERDRYLSPVEAQEFGLLDRVLVHPPPRGEDEPRLVQKE
;
A
#
# COMPACT_ATOMS: atom_id res chain seq x y z
N MET A 1 -0.91 8.80 9.49
CA MET A 1 -0.52 7.58 10.23
C MET A 1 -1.71 7.09 11.04
N GLY A 2 -1.74 5.80 11.41
CA GLY A 2 -2.88 5.20 12.10
C GLY A 2 -3.87 4.50 11.16
N PRO A 3 -5.06 4.10 11.66
CA PRO A 3 -6.11 3.50 10.86
C PRO A 3 -6.54 4.40 9.70
N ILE A 4 -6.87 3.80 8.56
CA ILE A 4 -7.37 4.50 7.37
C ILE A 4 -8.89 4.63 7.46
N ASP A 5 -9.38 5.86 7.57
CA ASP A 5 -10.79 6.23 7.51
C ASP A 5 -10.98 7.42 6.56
N ASP A 6 -12.22 7.88 6.40
CA ASP A 6 -12.55 8.99 5.50
C ASP A 6 -11.89 10.31 5.90
N SER A 7 -11.66 10.53 7.21
CA SER A 7 -11.00 11.75 7.70
C SER A 7 -9.52 11.76 7.31
N LEU A 8 -8.81 10.66 7.57
CA LEU A 8 -7.42 10.51 7.18
C LEU A 8 -7.26 10.54 5.66
N ALA A 9 -8.13 9.83 4.93
CA ALA A 9 -8.10 9.82 3.47
C ALA A 9 -8.30 11.21 2.88
N SER A 10 -9.31 11.96 3.35
CA SER A 10 -9.55 13.33 2.90
C SER A 10 -8.33 14.23 3.11
N LEU A 11 -7.68 14.11 4.28
CA LEU A 11 -6.49 14.89 4.61
C LEU A 11 -5.28 14.52 3.73
N VAL A 12 -5.07 13.22 3.45
CA VAL A 12 -3.98 12.76 2.58
C VAL A 12 -4.21 13.19 1.14
N ILE A 13 -5.43 13.02 0.62
CA ILE A 13 -5.80 13.42 -0.75
C ILE A 13 -5.62 14.94 -0.93
N ALA A 14 -6.09 15.74 0.02
CA ALA A 14 -5.90 17.20 -0.02
C ALA A 14 -4.41 17.58 -0.09
N GLN A 15 -3.55 16.91 0.68
CA GLN A 15 -2.10 17.14 0.63
C GLN A 15 -1.46 16.70 -0.68
N LEU A 16 -1.87 15.57 -1.26
CA LEU A 16 -1.37 15.12 -2.58
C LEU A 16 -1.71 16.13 -3.67
N LEU A 17 -2.96 16.59 -3.71
CA LEU A 17 -3.41 17.58 -4.69
C LEU A 17 -2.75 18.94 -4.49
N PHE A 18 -2.56 19.36 -3.23
CA PHE A 18 -1.82 20.58 -2.90
C PHE A 18 -0.37 20.50 -3.38
N LEU A 19 0.36 19.42 -3.07
CA LEU A 19 1.75 19.25 -3.50
C LEU A 19 1.89 19.21 -5.02
N GLN A 20 0.93 18.58 -5.72
CA GLN A 20 0.88 18.63 -7.18
C GLN A 20 0.69 20.06 -7.71
N SER A 21 -0.13 20.88 -7.05
CA SER A 21 -0.33 22.28 -7.46
C SER A 21 0.90 23.14 -7.24
N GLU A 22 1.69 22.87 -6.19
CA GLU A 22 2.95 23.55 -5.92
C GLU A 22 4.04 23.19 -6.95
N SER A 23 4.09 21.92 -7.35
CA SER A 23 4.93 21.44 -8.43
C SER A 23 4.45 20.07 -8.87
N ASN A 24 4.18 19.88 -10.15
CA ASN A 24 3.72 18.60 -10.69
C ASN A 24 4.84 17.65 -11.11
N THR A 25 6.11 18.00 -10.86
CA THR A 25 7.29 17.19 -11.24
C THR A 25 8.13 16.73 -10.06
N LYS A 26 8.07 17.44 -8.92
CA LYS A 26 8.86 17.06 -7.73
C LYS A 26 8.31 15.79 -7.09
N PRO A 27 9.16 14.85 -6.63
CA PRO A 27 8.68 13.68 -5.91
C PRO A 27 7.90 14.03 -4.65
N ILE A 28 6.86 13.25 -4.35
CA ILE A 28 6.08 13.33 -3.12
C ILE A 28 6.45 12.16 -2.23
N HIS A 29 6.81 12.43 -0.97
CA HIS A 29 7.17 11.38 -0.02
C HIS A 29 6.00 11.05 0.91
N MET A 30 5.51 9.81 0.85
CA MET A 30 4.44 9.30 1.68
C MET A 30 4.97 8.32 2.73
N TYR A 31 4.94 8.72 4.00
CA TYR A 31 5.31 7.86 5.13
C TYR A 31 4.11 7.08 5.66
N ILE A 32 4.25 5.76 5.74
CA ILE A 32 3.18 4.81 6.06
C ILE A 32 3.53 4.08 7.35
N ASN A 33 2.72 4.32 8.37
CA ASN A 33 2.60 3.51 9.57
C ASN A 33 1.10 3.28 9.81
N SER A 34 0.55 2.19 9.29
CA SER A 34 -0.89 1.94 9.30
C SER A 34 -1.23 0.46 9.45
N PRO A 35 -2.19 0.12 10.33
CA PRO A 35 -2.77 -1.22 10.40
C PRO A 35 -3.76 -1.53 9.26
N GLY A 36 -4.01 -0.58 8.35
CA GLY A 36 -5.08 -0.66 7.36
C GLY A 36 -6.32 0.12 7.81
N GLY A 37 -7.48 -0.20 7.25
CA GLY A 37 -8.73 0.49 7.55
C GLY A 37 -9.79 0.30 6.47
N ALA A 38 -10.67 1.29 6.32
CA ALA A 38 -11.75 1.28 5.34
C ALA A 38 -11.21 1.18 3.90
N VAL A 39 -11.73 0.20 3.15
CA VAL A 39 -11.29 -0.11 1.79
C VAL A 39 -11.53 1.06 0.84
N THR A 40 -12.71 1.65 0.87
CA THR A 40 -13.08 2.79 0.00
C THR A 40 -12.19 4.01 0.25
N SER A 41 -11.93 4.34 1.52
CA SER A 41 -11.05 5.45 1.90
C SER A 41 -9.61 5.20 1.45
N GLY A 42 -9.12 3.95 1.56
CA GLY A 42 -7.81 3.56 1.06
C GLY A 42 -7.72 3.58 -0.48
N LEU A 43 -8.77 3.14 -1.19
CA LEU A 43 -8.83 3.21 -2.65
C LEU A 43 -8.87 4.66 -3.15
N ALA A 44 -9.53 5.57 -2.44
CA ALA A 44 -9.53 7.00 -2.76
C ALA A 44 -8.11 7.61 -2.66
N ILE A 45 -7.34 7.24 -1.64
CA ILE A 45 -5.91 7.62 -1.56
C ILE A 45 -5.14 7.00 -2.72
N TYR A 46 -5.31 5.69 -2.95
CA TYR A 46 -4.60 4.96 -4.00
C TYR A 46 -4.80 5.59 -5.37
N ASP A 47 -6.05 5.82 -5.79
CA ASP A 47 -6.36 6.42 -7.09
C ASP A 47 -5.79 7.85 -7.18
N THR A 48 -5.82 8.61 -6.09
CA THR A 48 -5.19 9.94 -6.06
C THR A 48 -3.67 9.85 -6.25
N MET A 49 -3.01 8.86 -5.63
CA MET A 49 -1.58 8.62 -5.86
C MET A 49 -1.27 8.28 -7.33
N GLN A 50 -2.16 7.56 -8.02
CA GLN A 50 -1.98 7.23 -9.44
C GLN A 50 -2.35 8.42 -10.36
N TYR A 51 -3.24 9.29 -9.89
CA TYR A 51 -3.77 10.42 -10.66
C TYR A 51 -2.80 11.60 -10.70
N VAL A 52 -2.09 11.88 -9.59
CA VAL A 52 -1.10 12.95 -9.57
C VAL A 52 0.07 12.64 -10.51
N LEU A 53 0.58 13.66 -11.20
CA LEU A 53 1.71 13.51 -12.14
C LEU A 53 3.05 13.27 -11.43
N ASN A 54 3.13 13.66 -10.16
CA ASN A 54 4.31 13.49 -9.33
C ASN A 54 4.62 12.02 -9.07
N PRO A 55 5.90 11.60 -9.08
CA PRO A 55 6.25 10.29 -8.55
C PRO A 55 6.03 10.27 -7.03
N VAL A 56 5.19 9.34 -6.55
CA VAL A 56 4.91 9.17 -5.11
C VAL A 56 5.84 8.11 -4.52
N CYS A 57 6.82 8.53 -3.73
CA CYS A 57 7.75 7.66 -3.01
C CYS A 57 7.11 7.17 -1.71
N THR A 58 7.01 5.87 -1.48
CA THR A 58 6.37 5.31 -0.29
C THR A 58 7.40 4.79 0.72
N TRP A 59 7.17 5.04 2.00
CA TRP A 59 8.10 4.72 3.08
C TRP A 59 7.39 4.02 4.23
N CYS A 60 7.56 2.71 4.36
CA CYS A 60 7.04 1.95 5.48
C CYS A 60 7.91 2.14 6.73
N VAL A 61 7.33 2.71 7.78
CA VAL A 61 7.94 2.89 9.10
C VAL A 61 7.03 2.25 10.15
N GLY A 62 7.52 1.25 10.88
CA GLY A 62 6.69 0.46 11.79
C GLY A 62 5.89 -0.62 11.06
N GLN A 63 4.74 -0.29 10.45
CA GLN A 63 3.95 -1.27 9.70
C GLN A 63 3.20 -0.71 8.50
N ALA A 64 3.00 -1.57 7.50
CA ALA A 64 2.05 -1.39 6.41
C ALA A 64 1.22 -2.66 6.28
N ALA A 65 0.02 -2.66 6.86
CA ALA A 65 -0.88 -3.82 6.87
C ALA A 65 -2.17 -3.52 6.11
N SER A 66 -2.74 -4.54 5.44
CA SER A 66 -4.02 -4.45 4.74
C SER A 66 -4.05 -3.29 3.72
N MET A 67 -4.94 -2.31 3.84
CA MET A 67 -4.90 -1.13 2.95
C MET A 67 -3.58 -0.34 3.06
N GLY A 68 -2.88 -0.40 4.20
CA GLY A 68 -1.55 0.22 4.34
C GLY A 68 -0.49 -0.41 3.43
N SER A 69 -0.49 -1.74 3.26
CA SER A 69 0.43 -2.41 2.31
C SER A 69 0.04 -2.18 0.85
N LEU A 70 -1.25 -2.01 0.56
CA LEU A 70 -1.69 -1.65 -0.80
C LEU A 70 -1.15 -0.27 -1.18
N LEU A 71 -1.27 0.71 -0.27
CA LEU A 71 -0.72 2.05 -0.48
C LEU A 71 0.81 2.02 -0.59
N LEU A 72 1.50 1.20 0.22
CA LEU A 72 2.95 1.00 0.08
C LEU A 72 3.31 0.51 -1.33
N ALA A 73 2.65 -0.56 -1.78
CA ALA A 73 2.90 -1.19 -3.08
C ALA A 73 2.53 -0.27 -4.26
N GLY A 74 1.53 0.60 -4.09
CA GLY A 74 1.04 1.55 -5.10
C GLY A 74 1.92 2.80 -5.29
N GLY A 75 3.06 2.90 -4.58
CA GLY A 75 4.05 3.94 -4.84
C GLY A 75 4.71 3.79 -6.21
N ALA A 76 5.43 4.83 -6.65
CA ALA A 76 6.11 4.83 -7.94
C ALA A 76 7.17 3.70 -8.01
N PRO A 77 7.27 2.95 -9.13
CA PRO A 77 8.23 1.86 -9.28
C PRO A 77 9.67 2.30 -8.99
N GLY A 78 10.40 1.50 -8.21
CA GLY A 78 11.77 1.81 -7.77
C GLY A 78 11.86 2.76 -6.57
N GLN A 79 10.74 3.33 -6.13
CA GLN A 79 10.65 4.35 -5.06
C GLN A 79 9.76 3.90 -3.89
N ARG A 80 9.62 2.58 -3.70
CA ARG A 80 8.87 1.97 -2.60
C ARG A 80 9.85 1.41 -1.57
N HIS A 81 9.73 1.86 -0.33
CA HIS A 81 10.77 1.70 0.68
C HIS A 81 10.23 1.16 2.00
N ALA A 82 11.08 0.45 2.74
CA ALA A 82 10.83 0.10 4.13
C ALA A 82 12.09 0.23 4.99
N LEU A 83 11.89 0.47 6.29
CA LEU A 83 12.96 0.34 7.28
C LEU A 83 13.15 -1.13 7.72
N PRO A 84 14.31 -1.50 8.29
CA PRO A 84 14.69 -2.91 8.46
C PRO A 84 13.79 -3.71 9.40
N ASN A 85 13.13 -3.03 10.35
CA ASN A 85 12.23 -3.66 11.34
C ASN A 85 10.75 -3.40 11.04
N ALA A 86 10.43 -2.87 9.85
CA ALA A 86 9.04 -2.70 9.46
C ALA A 86 8.37 -4.07 9.26
N ARG A 87 7.05 -4.14 9.44
CA ARG A 87 6.26 -5.33 9.10
C ARG A 87 5.26 -5.02 8.01
N ILE A 88 5.15 -5.91 7.04
CA ILE A 88 4.17 -5.83 5.96
C ILE A 88 3.16 -6.96 6.16
N MET A 89 1.87 -6.69 5.96
CA MET A 89 0.84 -7.73 6.04
C MET A 89 -0.19 -7.55 4.94
N VAL A 90 -0.47 -8.61 4.20
CA VAL A 90 -1.54 -8.64 3.18
C VAL A 90 -2.62 -9.65 3.57
N HIS A 91 -3.87 -9.34 3.25
CA HIS A 91 -5.01 -10.22 3.43
C HIS A 91 -6.20 -9.80 2.56
N GLN A 92 -7.20 -10.67 2.43
CA GLN A 92 -8.45 -10.37 1.75
C GLN A 92 -9.28 -9.32 2.53
N PRO A 93 -10.14 -8.54 1.86
CA PRO A 93 -11.04 -7.63 2.56
C PRO A 93 -11.97 -8.39 3.50
N SER A 94 -12.34 -7.76 4.60
CA SER A 94 -13.31 -8.27 5.58
C SER A 94 -14.49 -7.31 5.70
N GLY A 95 -15.66 -7.84 5.99
CA GLY A 95 -16.90 -7.08 6.13
C GLY A 95 -17.98 -7.92 6.82
N GLY A 96 -19.20 -7.40 6.85
CA GLY A 96 -20.35 -8.11 7.41
C GLY A 96 -21.60 -7.79 6.61
N ALA A 97 -22.56 -8.71 6.64
CA ALA A 97 -23.85 -8.55 5.99
C ALA A 97 -25.01 -8.86 6.93
N ARG A 98 -26.11 -8.10 6.82
CA ARG A 98 -27.34 -8.29 7.61
C ARG A 98 -28.52 -7.73 6.83
N GLY A 99 -29.67 -8.42 6.89
CA GLY A 99 -30.89 -7.98 6.24
C GLY A 99 -31.72 -9.15 5.70
N GLN A 100 -32.54 -8.89 4.69
CA GLN A 100 -33.27 -9.94 3.98
C GLN A 100 -32.29 -10.80 3.18
N ALA A 101 -32.73 -11.98 2.74
CA ALA A 101 -31.89 -12.89 1.94
C ALA A 101 -31.30 -12.21 0.70
N THR A 102 -32.09 -11.37 0.01
CA THR A 102 -31.65 -10.59 -1.15
C THR A 102 -30.56 -9.57 -0.77
N ASP A 103 -30.70 -8.87 0.36
CA ASP A 103 -29.72 -7.89 0.82
C ASP A 103 -28.37 -8.56 1.16
N ILE A 104 -28.43 -9.72 1.81
CA ILE A 104 -27.24 -10.51 2.14
C ILE A 104 -26.53 -10.96 0.86
N ALA A 105 -27.28 -11.41 -0.15
CA ALA A 105 -26.71 -11.80 -1.44
C ALA A 105 -26.01 -10.63 -2.15
N ILE A 106 -26.64 -9.45 -2.18
CA ILE A 106 -26.04 -8.24 -2.76
C ILE A 106 -24.73 -7.87 -2.06
N GLN A 107 -24.72 -7.89 -0.72
CA GLN A 107 -23.53 -7.53 0.05
C GLN A 107 -22.41 -8.58 -0.08
N ALA A 108 -22.76 -9.86 -0.20
CA ALA A 108 -21.80 -10.93 -0.47
C ALA A 108 -21.18 -10.81 -1.86
N GLU A 109 -21.96 -10.44 -2.87
CA GLU A 109 -21.45 -10.18 -4.22
C GLU A 109 -20.50 -8.98 -4.25
N GLU A 110 -20.84 -7.91 -3.54
CA GLU A 110 -20.01 -6.69 -3.46
C GLU A 110 -18.64 -6.97 -2.84
N ILE A 111 -18.57 -7.66 -1.70
CA ILE A 111 -17.27 -7.97 -1.07
C ILE A 111 -16.41 -8.91 -1.94
N LEU A 112 -17.03 -9.81 -2.71
CA LEU A 112 -16.31 -10.64 -3.69
C LEU A 112 -15.77 -9.80 -4.86
N THR A 113 -16.51 -8.79 -5.30
CA THR A 113 -16.04 -7.82 -6.30
C THR A 113 -14.86 -7.01 -5.77
N LEU A 114 -14.96 -6.47 -4.55
CA LEU A 114 -13.86 -5.75 -3.90
C LEU A 114 -12.63 -6.65 -3.73
N LYS A 115 -12.80 -7.91 -3.34
CA LYS A 115 -11.71 -8.89 -3.23
C LYS A 115 -10.97 -9.04 -4.56
N ARG A 116 -11.69 -9.23 -5.66
CA ARG A 116 -11.09 -9.34 -7.01
C ARG A 116 -10.36 -8.05 -7.41
N GLN A 117 -10.96 -6.89 -7.16
CA GLN A 117 -10.36 -5.59 -7.48
C GLN A 117 -9.04 -5.38 -6.72
N ILE A 118 -9.03 -5.61 -5.42
CA ILE A 118 -7.84 -5.47 -4.56
C ILE A 118 -6.74 -6.44 -5.01
N ASN A 119 -7.07 -7.71 -5.26
CA ASN A 119 -6.09 -8.68 -5.74
C ASN A 119 -5.50 -8.27 -7.10
N GLY A 120 -6.30 -7.70 -8.01
CA GLY A 120 -5.82 -7.14 -9.27
C GLY A 120 -4.84 -5.99 -9.09
N ILE A 121 -5.08 -5.10 -8.11
CA ILE A 121 -4.16 -4.00 -7.78
C ILE A 121 -2.83 -4.54 -7.24
N TYR A 122 -2.87 -5.50 -6.33
CA TYR A 122 -1.63 -6.14 -5.84
C TYR A 122 -0.88 -6.84 -6.97
N ALA A 123 -1.55 -7.61 -7.83
CA ALA A 123 -0.92 -8.28 -8.97
C ALA A 123 -0.23 -7.27 -9.90
N LYS A 124 -0.89 -6.14 -10.20
CA LYS A 124 -0.33 -5.05 -11.02
C LYS A 124 1.00 -4.52 -10.44
N HIS A 125 1.04 -4.21 -9.14
CA HIS A 125 2.19 -3.53 -8.53
C HIS A 125 3.30 -4.47 -8.05
N THR A 126 2.97 -5.73 -7.77
CA THR A 126 3.95 -6.73 -7.37
C THR A 126 4.59 -7.46 -8.56
N GLY A 127 3.91 -7.47 -9.72
CA GLY A 127 4.28 -8.29 -10.86
C GLY A 127 4.00 -9.78 -10.67
N GLN A 128 3.37 -10.17 -9.55
CA GLN A 128 3.00 -11.55 -9.28
C GLN A 128 1.77 -11.96 -10.11
N PRO A 129 1.67 -13.24 -10.54
CA PRO A 129 0.44 -13.77 -11.11
C PRO A 129 -0.73 -13.63 -10.13
N LEU A 130 -1.95 -13.39 -10.65
CA LEU A 130 -3.15 -13.22 -9.82
C LEU A 130 -3.38 -14.40 -8.88
N SER A 131 -3.10 -15.64 -9.33
CA SER A 131 -3.22 -16.85 -8.50
C SER A 131 -2.28 -16.87 -7.30
N VAL A 132 -1.07 -16.29 -7.43
CA VAL A 132 -0.12 -16.15 -6.34
C VAL A 132 -0.63 -15.13 -5.32
N ILE A 133 -1.21 -14.02 -5.79
CA ILE A 133 -1.84 -13.02 -4.92
C ILE A 133 -3.04 -13.59 -4.17
N GLU A 134 -3.93 -14.30 -4.88
CA GLU A 134 -5.11 -14.94 -4.27
C GLU A 134 -4.72 -15.91 -3.16
N ALA A 135 -3.73 -16.78 -3.40
CA ALA A 135 -3.23 -17.69 -2.40
C ALA A 135 -2.55 -16.97 -1.22
N ALA A 136 -1.78 -15.91 -1.50
CA ALA A 136 -1.07 -15.14 -0.49
C ALA A 136 -2.00 -14.33 0.43
N MET A 137 -3.15 -13.88 -0.08
CA MET A 137 -4.08 -13.00 0.63
C MET A 137 -5.26 -13.72 1.28
N GLU A 138 -5.43 -15.03 1.05
CA GLU A 138 -6.58 -15.77 1.59
C GLU A 138 -6.63 -15.78 3.14
N ARG A 139 -5.48 -15.65 3.78
CA ARG A 139 -5.33 -15.43 5.23
C ARG A 139 -4.32 -14.33 5.47
N ASP A 140 -4.27 -13.85 6.71
CA ASP A 140 -3.27 -12.87 7.13
C ASP A 140 -1.87 -13.45 6.86
N ARG A 141 -1.13 -12.77 5.96
CA ARG A 141 0.23 -13.12 5.61
C ARG A 141 1.16 -11.98 6.00
N TYR A 142 1.97 -12.22 7.01
CA TYR A 142 3.01 -11.30 7.47
C TYR A 142 4.31 -11.54 6.73
N LEU A 143 5.01 -10.45 6.41
CA LEU A 143 6.26 -10.42 5.68
C LEU A 143 7.21 -9.45 6.37
N SER A 144 8.47 -9.87 6.53
CA SER A 144 9.58 -8.97 6.77
C SER A 144 9.79 -8.01 5.58
N PRO A 145 10.56 -6.93 5.74
CA PRO A 145 10.84 -6.00 4.64
C PRO A 145 11.55 -6.68 3.46
N VAL A 146 12.43 -7.65 3.72
CA VAL A 146 13.15 -8.40 2.69
C VAL A 146 12.21 -9.34 1.94
N GLU A 147 11.37 -10.10 2.64
CA GLU A 147 10.36 -10.95 2.00
C GLU A 147 9.34 -10.11 1.22
N ALA A 148 8.97 -8.93 1.73
CA ALA A 148 8.08 -8.00 1.02
C ALA A 148 8.73 -7.43 -0.24
N GLN A 149 10.04 -7.15 -0.21
CA GLN A 149 10.81 -6.77 -1.40
C GLN A 149 10.82 -7.88 -2.44
N GLU A 150 11.04 -9.13 -2.01
CA GLU A 150 11.03 -10.31 -2.89
C GLU A 150 9.67 -10.62 -3.46
N PHE A 151 8.61 -10.37 -2.68
CA PHE A 151 7.24 -10.51 -3.15
C PHE A 151 6.84 -9.39 -4.12
N GLY A 152 7.60 -8.29 -4.18
CA GLY A 152 7.36 -7.14 -5.07
C GLY A 152 6.48 -6.03 -4.46
N LEU A 153 6.23 -6.06 -3.15
CA LEU A 153 5.44 -5.03 -2.44
C LEU A 153 6.22 -3.73 -2.24
N LEU A 154 7.55 -3.80 -2.29
CA LEU A 154 8.45 -2.66 -2.18
C LEU A 154 9.74 -2.95 -2.95
N ASP A 155 10.58 -1.93 -3.15
CA ASP A 155 11.77 -2.02 -3.98
C ASP A 155 13.06 -2.05 -3.17
N ARG A 156 13.13 -1.34 -2.04
CA ARG A 156 14.36 -1.20 -1.25
C ARG A 156 14.09 -1.20 0.25
N VAL A 157 14.93 -1.93 1.00
CA VAL A 157 14.99 -1.84 2.46
C VAL A 157 16.20 -1.00 2.86
N LEU A 158 15.98 0.17 3.48
CA LEU A 158 17.05 1.14 3.78
C LEU A 158 17.52 1.03 5.23
N VAL A 159 18.83 1.08 5.42
CA VAL A 159 19.48 1.18 6.74
C VAL A 159 19.79 2.63 7.08
N HIS A 160 20.37 3.37 6.13
CA HIS A 160 20.69 4.79 6.27
C HIS A 160 20.45 5.54 4.96
N PRO A 161 20.07 6.84 5.01
CA PRO A 161 20.22 7.73 3.86
C PRO A 161 21.71 7.85 3.48
N PRO A 162 22.04 8.44 2.31
CA PRO A 162 23.43 8.59 1.88
C PRO A 162 24.31 9.16 3.00
N PRO A 163 25.28 8.39 3.50
CA PRO A 163 26.23 8.88 4.49
C PRO A 163 27.06 10.04 3.95
N ARG A 164 27.72 10.78 4.85
CA ARG A 164 28.57 11.89 4.43
C ARG A 164 29.68 11.38 3.50
N GLY A 165 29.70 11.86 2.26
CA GLY A 165 30.68 11.47 1.24
C GLY A 165 30.29 10.26 0.39
N GLU A 166 29.06 9.74 0.55
CA GLU A 166 28.47 8.71 -0.30
C GLU A 166 27.28 9.30 -1.06
N ASP A 167 27.09 8.92 -2.32
CA ASP A 167 25.98 9.39 -3.16
C ASP A 167 24.71 8.53 -3.01
N GLU A 168 24.87 7.27 -2.62
CA GLU A 168 23.79 6.27 -2.54
C GLU A 168 23.45 5.91 -1.08
N PRO A 169 22.18 5.56 -0.78
CA PRO A 169 21.79 5.10 0.54
C PRO A 169 22.33 3.71 0.83
N ARG A 170 22.53 3.40 2.11
CA ARG A 170 22.87 2.04 2.55
C ARG A 170 21.62 1.18 2.63
N LEU A 171 21.62 0.07 1.91
CA LEU A 171 20.52 -0.89 1.87
C LEU A 171 20.83 -2.12 2.73
N VAL A 172 19.78 -2.83 3.16
CA VAL A 172 19.93 -4.16 3.76
C VAL A 172 20.49 -5.11 2.71
N GLN A 173 21.56 -5.81 3.06
CA GLN A 173 22.13 -6.85 2.20
C GLN A 173 21.29 -8.12 2.34
N LYS A 174 21.02 -8.79 1.22
CA LYS A 174 20.44 -10.12 1.23
C LYS A 174 21.53 -11.11 1.63
N GLU A 175 21.30 -11.87 2.69
CA GLU A 175 22.17 -13.00 3.08
C GLU A 175 22.09 -14.14 2.05
#